data_AF-A0A7W0UN24-F1
#
_entry.id   AF-A0A7W0UN24-F1
#
_cell.length_a   1.000
_cell.length_b   1.000
_cell.length_c   1.000
_cell.angle_alpha   90.00
_cell.angle_beta   90.00
_cell.angle_gamma   90.00
#
_symmetry.space_group_name_H-M   'P 1'
#
loop_
_entity.id
_entity.type
_entity.pdbx_description
1 polymer ?
#
loop_
_entity_poly.entity_id
_entity_poly.type
_entity_poly.pdbx_seq_one_letter_code
_entity_poly.pdbx_strand_id
1 'polypeptide(L)'
;MSTAARAWADTWEGAWPAADTEAVAALYADGARFYSHPFRDRQTPRDYVAWAFAEQVEAECRFGVPIVADDRAAVDWWAVITSVDESVETLAGTSLLRFDSDGRVIEQRDVWATQSGRHELPDWATS
;
A
#
# COMPACT_ATOMS: atom_id res chain seq x y z
N MET A 1 -7.34 -10.55 -13.84
CA MET A 1 -7.24 -9.41 -12.91
C MET A 1 -7.26 -9.80 -11.44
N SER A 2 -8.19 -10.65 -10.98
CA SER A 2 -8.25 -11.07 -9.57
C SER A 2 -6.92 -11.60 -9.00
N THR A 3 -6.16 -12.37 -9.78
CA THR A 3 -4.81 -12.83 -9.38
C THR A 3 -3.80 -11.70 -9.24
N ALA A 4 -3.81 -10.70 -10.13
CA ALA A 4 -2.88 -9.57 -10.08
C ALA A 4 -3.17 -8.66 -8.87
N ALA A 5 -4.45 -8.38 -8.62
CA ALA A 5 -4.86 -7.60 -7.44
C ALA A 5 -4.49 -8.31 -6.13
N ARG A 6 -4.65 -9.65 -6.08
CA ARG A 6 -4.22 -10.44 -4.92
C ARG A 6 -2.70 -10.42 -4.75
N ALA A 7 -1.95 -10.62 -5.84
CA ALA A 7 -0.49 -10.53 -5.82
C ALA A 7 0.00 -9.16 -5.34
N TRP A 8 -0.69 -8.07 -5.72
CA TRP A 8 -0.39 -6.73 -5.22
C TRP A 8 -0.59 -6.64 -3.70
N ALA A 9 -1.73 -7.12 -3.18
CA ALA A 9 -2.03 -7.09 -1.75
C ALA A 9 -1.03 -7.93 -0.93
N ASP A 10 -0.80 -9.18 -1.36
CA ASP A 10 0.13 -10.10 -0.71
C ASP A 10 1.57 -9.55 -0.71
N THR A 11 1.98 -8.92 -1.82
CA THR A 11 3.32 -8.33 -1.93
C THR A 11 3.48 -7.14 -1.00
N TRP A 12 2.50 -6.23 -0.95
CA TRP A 12 2.56 -5.10 -0.02
C TRP A 12 2.54 -5.54 1.45
N GLU A 13 1.70 -6.51 1.80
CA GLU A 13 1.60 -7.02 3.17
C GLU A 13 2.93 -7.61 3.67
N GLY A 14 3.68 -8.28 2.80
CA GLY A 14 4.99 -8.83 3.14
C GLY A 14 6.16 -7.84 2.99
N ALA A 15 6.14 -7.02 1.94
CA ALA A 15 7.26 -6.14 1.60
C ALA A 15 7.35 -4.92 2.52
N TRP A 16 6.23 -4.38 3.00
CA TRP A 16 6.25 -3.20 3.87
C TRP A 16 6.92 -3.48 5.22
N PRO A 17 6.56 -4.53 5.99
CA PRO A 17 7.32 -4.92 7.19
C PRO A 17 8.81 -5.21 6.93
N ALA A 18 9.13 -5.77 5.77
CA ALA A 18 10.49 -6.12 5.37
C ALA A 18 11.30 -4.94 4.80
N ALA A 19 10.68 -3.76 4.64
CA ALA A 19 11.24 -2.63 3.91
C ALA A 19 11.74 -2.97 2.49
N ASP A 20 11.10 -3.93 1.81
CA ASP A 20 11.50 -4.40 0.48
C ASP A 20 10.97 -3.47 -0.62
N THR A 21 11.72 -2.40 -0.86
CA THR A 21 11.42 -1.39 -1.88
C THR A 21 11.36 -1.97 -3.29
N GLU A 22 12.14 -2.99 -3.60
CA GLU A 22 12.23 -3.58 -4.94
C GLU A 22 11.02 -4.48 -5.24
N ALA A 23 10.58 -5.27 -4.25
CA ALA A 23 9.37 -6.07 -4.38
C ALA A 23 8.15 -5.19 -4.66
N VAL A 24 8.02 -4.06 -3.98
CA VAL A 24 6.93 -3.11 -4.25
C VAL A 24 7.11 -2.46 -5.62
N ALA A 25 8.30 -1.98 -5.96
CA ALA A 25 8.53 -1.31 -7.25
C ALA A 25 8.21 -2.21 -8.45
N ALA A 26 8.49 -3.52 -8.34
CA ALA A 26 8.22 -4.50 -9.39
C ALA A 26 6.73 -4.71 -9.71
N LEU A 27 5.82 -4.29 -8.84
CA LEU A 27 4.37 -4.36 -9.08
C LEU A 27 3.89 -3.36 -10.13
N TYR A 28 4.66 -2.31 -10.43
CA TYR A 28 4.23 -1.19 -11.25
C TYR A 28 4.85 -1.25 -12.65
N ALA A 29 4.07 -0.84 -13.64
CA ALA A 29 4.58 -0.63 -14.98
C ALA A 29 5.44 0.65 -15.05
N ASP A 30 6.33 0.71 -16.04
CA ASP A 30 7.08 1.93 -16.32
C ASP A 30 6.12 3.11 -16.59
N GLY A 31 6.34 4.22 -15.88
CA GLY A 31 5.50 5.42 -16.00
C GLY A 31 4.14 5.34 -15.31
N ALA A 32 3.93 4.37 -14.41
CA ALA A 32 2.70 4.26 -13.62
C ALA A 32 2.31 5.58 -12.94
N ARG A 33 1.01 5.85 -12.92
CA ARG A 33 0.45 7.05 -12.27
C ARG A 33 0.18 6.76 -10.81
N PHE A 34 1.15 7.07 -9.96
CA PHE A 34 1.11 6.83 -8.53
C PHE A 34 0.74 8.10 -7.75
N TYR A 35 -0.36 8.05 -7.01
CA TYR A 35 -0.85 9.12 -6.13
C TYR A 35 -0.94 8.58 -4.70
N SER A 36 0.11 8.79 -3.91
CA SER A 36 0.23 8.27 -2.54
C SER A 36 -0.70 8.95 -1.53
N HIS A 37 -1.23 10.13 -1.85
CA HIS A 37 -2.18 10.86 -1.01
C HIS A 37 -2.91 11.92 -1.86
N PRO A 38 -4.19 12.25 -1.60
CA PRO A 38 -4.97 13.18 -2.43
C PRO A 38 -4.42 14.60 -2.54
N PHE A 39 -3.57 15.01 -1.59
CA PHE A 39 -3.00 16.35 -1.51
C PHE A 39 -1.49 16.41 -1.75
N ARG A 40 -0.86 15.30 -2.17
CA ARG A 40 0.58 15.25 -2.47
C ARG A 40 0.81 15.25 -3.98
N ASP A 41 1.94 15.80 -4.39
CA ASP A 41 2.41 15.69 -5.77
C ASP A 41 2.74 14.22 -6.11
N ARG A 42 2.74 13.93 -7.41
CA ARG A 42 3.11 12.60 -7.91
C ARG A 42 4.60 12.34 -7.73
N GLN A 43 4.91 11.10 -7.41
CA GLN A 43 6.27 10.56 -7.35
C GLN A 43 6.28 9.13 -7.87
N THR A 44 7.47 8.56 -8.11
CA THR A 44 7.54 7.16 -8.52
C THR A 44 7.22 6.24 -7.33
N PRO A 45 6.68 5.03 -7.56
CA PRO A 45 6.45 4.06 -6.50
C PRO A 45 7.73 3.77 -5.70
N ARG A 46 8.87 3.66 -6.38
CA ARG A 46 10.18 3.38 -5.76
C ARG A 46 10.63 4.51 -4.84
N ASP A 47 10.56 5.76 -5.30
CA ASP A 47 10.95 6.92 -4.48
C ASP A 47 10.04 7.04 -3.25
N TYR A 48 8.73 6.77 -3.42
CA TYR A 48 7.79 6.77 -2.32
C TYR A 48 8.16 5.76 -1.24
N VAL A 49 8.33 4.49 -1.60
CA VAL A 49 8.59 3.44 -0.61
C VAL A 49 9.98 3.56 0.00
N ALA A 50 10.98 4.03 -0.75
CA ALA A 50 12.30 4.30 -0.20
C ALA A 50 12.25 5.36 0.91
N TRP A 51 11.48 6.43 0.72
CA TRP A 51 11.26 7.43 1.76
C TRP A 51 10.41 6.88 2.91
N ALA A 52 9.26 6.28 2.61
CA ALA A 52 8.31 5.81 3.62
C ALA A 52 8.91 4.74 4.54
N PHE A 53 9.71 3.82 3.99
CA PHE A 53 10.33 2.74 4.76
C PHE A 53 11.61 3.19 5.48
N ALA A 54 12.23 4.31 5.09
CA ALA A 54 13.42 4.81 5.80
C ALA A 54 13.09 5.36 7.20
N GLU A 55 11.85 5.76 7.44
CA GLU A 55 11.40 6.37 8.70
C GLU A 55 10.86 5.34 9.72
N GLN A 56 10.66 4.09 9.30
CA GLN A 56 10.15 3.02 10.16
C GLN A 56 11.27 2.18 10.79
N VAL A 57 11.05 1.74 12.03
CA VAL A 57 11.81 0.68 12.70
C VAL A 57 11.07 -0.65 12.58
N GLU A 58 9.74 -0.62 12.70
CA GLU A 58 8.87 -1.78 12.61
C GLU A 58 7.55 -1.39 11.94
N ALA A 59 6.98 -2.32 11.19
CA ALA A 59 5.65 -2.18 10.62
C ALA A 59 4.88 -3.50 10.73
N GLU A 60 3.66 -3.43 11.24
CA GLU A 60 2.68 -4.52 11.17
C GLU A 60 1.63 -4.15 10.14
N CYS A 61 1.49 -4.93 9.07
CA CYS A 61 0.60 -4.62 7.96
C CYS A 61 -0.46 -5.72 7.77
N ARG A 62 -1.65 -5.31 7.33
CA ARG A 62 -2.74 -6.21 6.90
C ARG A 62 -3.41 -5.63 5.66
N PHE A 63 -3.63 -6.46 4.65
CA PHE A 63 -4.32 -6.10 3.43
C PHE A 63 -5.57 -6.95 3.25
N GLY A 64 -6.69 -6.29 2.93
CA GLY A 64 -7.98 -6.94 2.73
C GLY A 64 -8.06 -7.69 1.39
N VAL A 65 -9.14 -8.47 1.22
CA VAL A 65 -9.40 -9.17 -0.04
C VAL A 65 -9.74 -8.14 -1.13
N PRO A 66 -9.03 -8.11 -2.27
CA PRO A 66 -9.32 -7.14 -3.32
C PRO A 66 -10.74 -7.23 -3.89
N ILE A 67 -11.44 -6.11 -3.97
CA ILE A 67 -12.69 -5.96 -4.72
C ILE A 67 -12.33 -5.65 -6.17
N VAL A 68 -12.68 -6.54 -7.11
CA VAL A 68 -12.19 -6.48 -8.49
C VAL A 68 -13.33 -6.24 -9.47
N ALA A 69 -13.12 -5.31 -10.40
CA ALA A 69 -14.02 -5.04 -11.54
C ALA A 69 -13.18 -4.76 -12.79
N ASP A 70 -13.28 -5.64 -13.79
CA ASP A 70 -12.50 -5.59 -15.04
C ASP A 70 -10.99 -5.43 -14.83
N ASP A 71 -10.43 -4.28 -15.21
CA ASP A 71 -9.01 -3.93 -15.08
C ASP A 71 -8.67 -3.16 -13.79
N ARG A 72 -9.63 -3.05 -12.87
CA ARG A 72 -9.53 -2.28 -11.64
C ARG A 72 -9.69 -3.13 -10.39
N ALA A 73 -9.09 -2.66 -9.30
CA ALA A 73 -9.32 -3.20 -7.98
C ALA A 73 -9.36 -2.10 -6.92
N ALA A 74 -10.04 -2.36 -5.81
CA ALA A 74 -9.91 -1.63 -4.57
C ALA A 74 -9.39 -2.58 -3.49
N VAL A 75 -8.44 -2.13 -2.68
CA VAL A 75 -7.87 -2.91 -1.58
C VAL A 75 -7.80 -2.03 -0.35
N ASP A 76 -8.50 -2.44 0.70
CA ASP A 76 -8.36 -1.81 2.02
C ASP A 76 -7.11 -2.35 2.72
N TRP A 77 -6.45 -1.50 3.48
CA TRP A 77 -5.23 -1.86 4.19
C TRP A 77 -5.10 -1.10 5.51
N TRP A 78 -4.31 -1.69 6.40
CA TRP A 78 -4.03 -1.20 7.74
C TRP A 78 -2.57 -1.43 8.08
N ALA A 79 -1.96 -0.46 8.74
CA ALA A 79 -0.60 -0.58 9.24
C ALA A 79 -0.45 0.06 10.62
N VAL A 80 0.31 -0.59 11.50
CA VAL A 80 0.86 0.03 12.70
C VAL A 80 2.36 0.20 12.48
N ILE A 81 2.82 1.44 12.53
CA ILE A 81 4.21 1.82 12.27
C ILE A 81 4.84 2.31 13.56
N THR A 82 5.99 1.73 13.91
CA THR A 82 6.89 2.26 14.94
C THR A 82 8.03 2.97 14.23
N SER A 83 8.19 4.27 14.48
CA SER A 83 9.21 5.12 13.85
C SER A 83 10.54 5.12 14.62
N VAL A 84 11.58 5.65 13.97
CA VAL A 84 12.93 5.78 14.57
C VAL A 84 12.99 6.62 15.84
N ASP A 85 12.00 7.50 16.06
CA ASP A 85 11.85 8.32 17.27
C ASP A 85 10.97 7.64 18.34
N GLU A 86 10.70 6.35 18.19
CA GLU A 86 9.84 5.52 19.06
C GLU A 86 8.36 5.93 19.05
N SER A 87 7.96 6.88 18.19
CA SER A 87 6.54 7.17 17.99
C SER A 87 5.85 5.99 17.32
N VAL A 88 4.58 5.77 17.69
CA VAL A 88 3.73 4.74 17.11
C VAL A 88 2.54 5.41 16.47
N GLU A 89 2.28 5.07 15.21
CA GLU A 89 1.12 5.54 14.46
C GLU A 89 0.37 4.36 13.84
N THR A 90 -0.94 4.53 13.70
CA THR A 90 -1.79 3.61 12.94
C THR A 90 -2.27 4.30 11.68
N LEU A 91 -2.02 3.69 10.54
CA LEU A 91 -2.49 4.13 9.24
C LEU A 91 -3.57 3.17 8.74
N ALA A 92 -4.59 3.73 8.10
CA ALA A 92 -5.66 2.94 7.47
C ALA A 92 -6.11 3.62 6.19
N GLY A 93 -6.35 2.85 5.13
CA GLY A 93 -6.76 3.41 3.86
C GLY A 93 -7.23 2.40 2.84
N THR A 94 -7.51 2.93 1.65
CA THR A 94 -7.90 2.17 0.47
C THR A 94 -7.01 2.58 -0.71
N SER A 95 -6.48 1.58 -1.41
CA SER A 95 -5.79 1.76 -2.67
C SER A 95 -6.73 1.43 -3.84
N LEU A 96 -6.93 2.41 -4.73
CA LEU A 96 -7.64 2.24 -5.98
C LEU A 96 -6.65 1.98 -7.10
N LEU A 97 -6.74 0.81 -7.72
CA LEU A 97 -5.76 0.28 -8.65
C LEU A 97 -6.35 0.12 -10.06
N ARG A 98 -5.49 0.30 -11.06
CA ARG A 98 -5.74 -0.12 -12.44
C ARG A 98 -4.50 -0.83 -12.97
N PHE A 99 -4.71 -1.93 -13.68
CA PHE A 99 -3.64 -2.79 -14.17
C PHE A 99 -3.63 -2.88 -15.70
N ASP A 100 -2.48 -3.23 -16.26
CA ASP A 100 -2.36 -3.61 -17.67
C ASP A 100 -2.64 -5.11 -17.90
N SER A 101 -2.46 -5.57 -19.14
CA SER A 101 -2.64 -6.97 -19.53
C SER A 101 -1.63 -7.92 -18.91
N ASP A 102 -0.47 -7.42 -18.47
CA ASP A 102 0.59 -8.22 -17.82
C ASP A 102 0.38 -8.31 -16.30
N GLY A 103 -0.65 -7.62 -15.78
CA GLY A 103 -0.95 -7.57 -14.35
C GLY A 103 -0.09 -6.58 -13.57
N ARG A 104 0.59 -5.63 -14.25
CA ARG A 104 1.30 -4.54 -13.58
C ARG A 104 0.37 -3.36 -13.34
N VAL A 105 0.59 -2.65 -12.24
CA VAL A 105 -0.16 -1.44 -11.91
C VAL A 105 0.26 -0.29 -12.83
N ILE A 106 -0.71 0.29 -13.53
CA ILE A 106 -0.53 1.47 -14.40
C ILE A 106 -1.12 2.75 -13.77
N GLU A 107 -1.95 2.61 -12.74
CA GLU A 107 -2.44 3.72 -11.92
C GLU A 107 -2.77 3.22 -10.51
N GLN A 108 -2.36 3.99 -9.50
CA GLN A 108 -2.76 3.83 -8.10
C GLN A 108 -3.15 5.18 -7.53
N ARG A 109 -4.28 5.21 -6.81
CA ARG A 109 -4.72 6.34 -6.00
C ARG A 109 -5.01 5.87 -4.59
N ASP A 110 -4.31 6.43 -3.63
CA ASP A 110 -4.50 6.11 -2.23
C ASP A 110 -5.30 7.21 -1.53
N VAL A 111 -6.19 6.79 -0.65
CA VAL A 111 -6.84 7.63 0.35
C VAL A 111 -6.66 6.94 1.68
N TRP A 112 -6.00 7.62 2.62
CA TRP A 112 -5.73 7.06 3.94
C TRP A 112 -5.74 8.14 5.00
N ALA A 113 -5.89 7.72 6.24
CA ALA A 113 -5.77 8.53 7.43
C ALA A 113 -4.74 7.92 8.37
N THR A 114 -4.19 8.75 9.26
CA THR A 114 -3.32 8.32 10.35
C THR A 114 -3.90 8.75 11.69
N GLN A 115 -3.62 7.97 12.72
CA GLN A 115 -3.93 8.29 14.10
C GLN A 115 -2.75 7.88 14.99
N SER A 116 -2.39 8.74 15.94
CA SER A 116 -1.34 8.43 16.91
C SER A 116 -1.72 7.27 17.81
N GLY A 117 -0.71 6.47 18.17
CA GLY A 117 -0.84 5.26 18.99
C GLY A 117 -1.17 4.01 18.18
N ARG A 118 -1.11 2.86 18.86
CA ARG A 118 -1.57 1.58 18.31
C ARG A 118 -3.09 1.50 18.42
N HIS A 119 -3.75 1.29 17.29
CA HIS A 119 -5.15 0.90 17.21
C HIS A 119 -5.23 -0.47 16.55
N GLU A 120 -6.13 -1.32 17.06
CA GLU A 120 -6.34 -2.65 16.49
C GLU A 120 -7.20 -2.55 15.22
N LEU A 121 -6.93 -3.46 14.28
CA LEU A 121 -7.66 -3.56 13.03
C LEU A 121 -9.16 -3.76 13.30
N PRO A 122 -10.06 -2.95 12.69
CA PRO A 122 -11.49 -3.18 12.80
C PRO A 122 -11.88 -4.54 12.20
N ASP A 123 -12.85 -5.22 12.80
CA ASP A 123 -13.32 -6.54 12.37
C ASP A 123 -13.75 -6.58 10.89
N TRP A 124 -14.42 -5.54 10.42
CA TRP A 124 -14.85 -5.39 9.03
C TRP A 124 -13.71 -5.25 8.03
N ALA A 125 -12.49 -4.90 8.45
CA ALA A 125 -11.33 -4.72 7.57
C ALA A 125 -10.61 -6.05 7.22
N THR A 126 -11.07 -7.17 7.78
CA THR A 126 -10.60 -8.54 7.44
C THR A 126 -11.53 -9.31 6.51
N SER A 127 -12.68 -8.72 6.16
CA SER A 127 -13.80 -9.39 5.46
C SER A 127 -13.72 -9.26 3.94
#